data_AF-A0A524FS90-F1
#
_entry.id   AF-A0A524FS90-F1
#
_cell.length_a   1.000
_cell.length_b   1.000
_cell.length_c   1.000
_cell.angle_alpha   90.00
_cell.angle_beta   90.00
_cell.angle_gamma   90.00
#
_symmetry.space_group_name_H-M   'P 1'
#
loop_
_entity.id
_entity.type
_entity.pdbx_description
1 polymer ?
#
loop_
_entity_poly.entity_id
_entity_poly.type
_entity_poly.pdbx_seq_one_letter_code
_entity_poly.pdbx_strand_id
1 'polypeptide(L)'
;MAETKKEEDPLEEFVENFMMKMDLKGKEIMIKIKKFAKDLGLDYERVKEAYISDSKIEEFAKNIMEESGIKGINELKAIKDFIKKFGFEKEKIKTIYFEFKKKEDFANKLMEEVGMKGKASRLKIMKIMDHVGWNRQKIKTALLRSTISERIESH
;
A
#
# COMPACT_ATOMS: atom_id res chain seq x y z
N MET A 1 12.43 -45.75 22.45
CA MET A 1 11.39 -45.20 21.57
C MET A 1 11.52 -43.69 21.63
N ALA A 2 12.10 -43.08 20.60
CA ALA A 2 12.23 -41.63 20.52
C ALA A 2 10.96 -41.08 19.86
N GLU A 3 10.14 -40.36 20.62
CA GLU A 3 9.01 -39.60 20.09
C GLU A 3 9.59 -38.41 19.30
N THR A 4 9.64 -38.55 17.97
CA THR A 4 9.86 -37.42 17.08
C THR A 4 8.63 -36.53 17.15
N LYS A 5 8.72 -35.41 17.89
CA LYS A 5 7.79 -34.30 17.75
C LYS A 5 7.74 -33.93 16.26
N LYS A 6 6.58 -34.03 15.63
CA LYS A 6 6.36 -33.43 14.32
C LYS A 6 6.59 -31.94 14.50
N GLU A 7 7.65 -31.40 13.90
CA GLU A 7 7.75 -29.96 13.69
C GLU A 7 6.54 -29.58 12.82
N GLU A 8 5.55 -28.93 13.42
CA GLU A 8 4.46 -28.32 12.66
C GLU A 8 5.08 -27.25 11.77
N ASP A 9 4.86 -27.38 10.46
CA ASP A 9 5.38 -26.46 9.46
C ASP A 9 4.87 -25.05 9.80
N PRO A 10 5.74 -24.07 10.10
CA PRO A 10 5.32 -22.71 10.45
C PRO A 10 4.42 -22.07 9.37
N LEU A 11 4.51 -22.55 8.12
CA LEU A 11 3.59 -22.15 7.04
C LEU A 11 2.19 -22.72 7.19
N GLU A 12 2.01 -23.93 7.72
CA GLU A 12 0.68 -24.50 7.95
C GLU A 12 -0.05 -23.71 9.04
N GLU A 13 0.62 -23.45 10.16
CA GLU A 13 0.04 -22.67 11.27
C GLU A 13 -0.26 -21.21 10.86
N PHE A 14 0.64 -20.58 10.08
CA PHE A 14 0.40 -19.23 9.56
C PHE A 14 -0.77 -19.19 8.58
N VAL A 15 -0.87 -20.17 7.68
CA VAL A 15 -1.96 -20.20 6.70
C VAL A 15 -3.28 -20.57 7.35
N GLU A 16 -3.32 -21.46 8.35
CA GLU A 16 -4.54 -21.73 9.12
C GLU A 16 -5.04 -20.49 9.86
N ASN A 17 -4.14 -19.77 10.53
CA ASN A 17 -4.47 -18.52 11.22
C ASN A 17 -4.92 -17.40 10.26
N PHE A 18 -4.35 -17.35 9.05
CA PHE A 18 -4.76 -16.40 8.01
C PHE A 18 -6.09 -16.80 7.36
N MET A 19 -6.28 -18.10 7.08
CA MET A 19 -7.52 -18.66 6.53
C MET A 19 -8.68 -18.46 7.49
N MET A 20 -8.49 -18.61 8.81
CA MET A 20 -9.55 -18.38 9.80
C MET A 20 -10.19 -16.99 9.72
N LYS A 21 -9.46 -15.98 9.22
CA LYS A 21 -9.94 -14.58 9.09
C LYS A 21 -10.53 -14.26 7.70
N MET A 22 -10.48 -15.18 6.75
CA MET A 22 -11.00 -14.99 5.39
C MET A 22 -12.44 -15.52 5.24
N ASP A 23 -13.19 -14.92 4.32
CA ASP A 23 -14.49 -15.44 3.89
C ASP A 23 -14.35 -16.79 3.15
N LEU A 24 -15.47 -17.52 3.02
CA LEU A 24 -15.51 -18.86 2.40
C LEU A 24 -14.94 -18.86 0.97
N LYS A 25 -15.16 -17.78 0.22
CA LYS A 25 -14.71 -17.62 -1.16
C LYS A 25 -13.18 -17.45 -1.24
N GLY A 26 -12.60 -16.70 -0.31
CA GLY A 26 -11.15 -16.54 -0.17
C GLY A 26 -10.42 -17.83 0.22
N LYS A 27 -11.03 -18.64 1.10
CA LYS A 27 -10.49 -19.96 1.52
C LYS A 27 -10.39 -20.94 0.35
N GLU A 28 -11.44 -21.07 -0.47
CA GLU A 28 -11.42 -21.96 -1.63
C GLU A 28 -10.35 -21.57 -2.66
N ILE A 29 -10.14 -20.27 -2.87
CA ILE A 29 -9.12 -19.75 -3.79
C ILE A 29 -7.72 -20.13 -3.29
N MET A 30 -7.44 -19.96 -2.01
CA MET A 30 -6.14 -20.31 -1.40
C MET A 30 -5.85 -21.81 -1.48
N ILE A 31 -6.85 -22.66 -1.25
CA ILE A 31 -6.71 -24.12 -1.39
C ILE A 31 -6.40 -24.49 -2.85
N LYS A 32 -7.07 -23.85 -3.82
CA LYS A 32 -6.80 -24.06 -5.26
C LYS A 32 -5.38 -23.61 -5.64
N ILE A 33 -4.92 -22.46 -5.13
CA ILE A 33 -3.55 -21.95 -5.35
C ILE A 33 -2.51 -22.90 -4.76
N LYS A 34 -2.69 -23.35 -3.51
CA LYS A 34 -1.79 -24.31 -2.86
C LYS A 34 -1.68 -25.61 -3.65
N LYS A 35 -2.84 -26.14 -4.06
CA LYS A 35 -2.90 -27.37 -4.87
C LYS A 35 -2.20 -27.18 -6.21
N PHE A 36 -2.49 -26.09 -6.90
CA PHE A 36 -1.88 -25.76 -8.19
C PHE A 36 -0.35 -25.56 -8.12
N ALA A 37 0.14 -24.86 -7.09
CA ALA A 37 1.57 -24.68 -6.86
C ALA A 37 2.27 -26.02 -6.59
N LYS A 38 1.65 -26.87 -5.74
CA LYS A 38 2.15 -28.21 -5.42
C LYS A 38 2.17 -29.13 -6.64
N ASP A 39 1.11 -29.14 -7.43
CA ASP A 39 0.98 -30.00 -8.61
C ASP A 39 1.99 -29.64 -9.71
N LEU A 40 2.43 -28.38 -9.78
CA LEU A 40 3.41 -27.89 -10.74
C LEU A 40 4.84 -27.80 -10.18
N GLY A 41 5.06 -28.15 -8.91
CA GLY A 41 6.36 -27.98 -8.23
C GLY A 41 6.83 -26.52 -8.18
N LEU A 42 5.88 -25.57 -8.20
CA LEU A 42 6.16 -24.14 -8.19
C LEU A 42 6.13 -23.60 -6.76
N ASP A 43 6.93 -22.56 -6.53
CA ASP A 43 6.94 -21.84 -5.27
C ASP A 43 5.56 -21.21 -5.00
N TYR A 44 4.98 -21.55 -3.85
CA TYR A 44 3.62 -21.13 -3.48
C TYR A 44 3.49 -19.62 -3.40
N GLU A 45 4.48 -18.92 -2.85
CA GLU A 45 4.44 -17.46 -2.73
C GLU A 45 4.48 -16.79 -4.10
N ARG A 46 5.30 -17.31 -5.02
CA ARG A 46 5.37 -16.84 -6.41
C ARG A 46 4.08 -17.10 -7.19
N VAL A 47 3.41 -18.24 -6.96
CA VAL A 47 2.11 -18.56 -7.57
C VAL A 47 0.99 -17.73 -6.95
N LYS A 48 1.01 -17.50 -5.64
CA LYS A 48 0.08 -16.64 -4.92
C LYS A 48 0.17 -15.18 -5.38
N GLU A 49 1.38 -14.67 -5.59
CA GLU A 49 1.63 -13.36 -6.21
C GLU A 49 1.04 -13.29 -7.64
N ALA A 50 1.18 -14.35 -8.44
CA ALA A 50 0.58 -14.43 -9.77
C ALA A 50 -0.95 -14.62 -9.79
N TYR A 51 -1.52 -15.25 -8.74
CA TYR A 51 -2.96 -15.54 -8.63
C TYR A 51 -3.80 -14.37 -8.10
N ILE A 52 -3.14 -13.37 -7.53
CA ILE A 52 -3.68 -12.03 -7.34
C ILE A 52 -3.63 -11.34 -8.72
N SER A 53 -4.61 -11.67 -9.56
CA SER A 53 -4.71 -11.06 -10.88
C SER A 53 -4.94 -9.56 -10.75
N ASP A 54 -4.38 -8.77 -11.67
CA ASP A 54 -4.64 -7.33 -11.76
C ASP A 54 -6.15 -7.01 -11.81
N SER A 55 -6.97 -7.95 -12.33
CA SER A 55 -8.44 -7.87 -12.31
C SER A 55 -9.05 -7.95 -10.90
N LYS A 56 -8.54 -8.80 -10.01
CA LYS A 56 -9.00 -8.88 -8.61
C LYS A 56 -8.60 -7.65 -7.81
N ILE A 57 -7.38 -7.15 -8.03
CA ILE A 57 -6.93 -5.88 -7.44
C ILE A 57 -7.85 -4.75 -7.89
N GLU A 58 -8.21 -4.73 -9.16
CA GLU A 58 -9.10 -3.73 -9.72
C GLU A 58 -10.53 -3.81 -9.19
N GLU A 59 -11.12 -5.01 -9.11
CA GLU A 59 -12.43 -5.22 -8.51
C GLU A 59 -12.46 -4.78 -7.05
N PHE A 60 -11.44 -5.18 -6.28
CA PHE A 60 -11.32 -4.79 -4.87
C PHE A 60 -11.15 -3.27 -4.70
N ALA A 61 -10.34 -2.64 -5.55
CA ALA A 61 -10.17 -1.19 -5.55
C ALA A 61 -11.48 -0.46 -5.88
N LYS A 62 -12.24 -0.95 -6.88
CA LYS A 62 -13.55 -0.39 -7.25
C LYS A 62 -14.56 -0.50 -6.11
N ASN A 63 -14.62 -1.64 -5.42
CA ASN A 63 -15.49 -1.82 -4.25
C ASN A 63 -15.15 -0.82 -3.13
N ILE A 64 -13.86 -0.59 -2.85
CA ILE A 64 -13.43 0.43 -1.87
C ILE A 64 -13.87 1.82 -2.30
N MET A 65 -13.67 2.15 -3.58
CA MET A 65 -14.03 3.45 -4.13
C MET A 65 -15.53 3.72 -4.05
N GLU A 66 -16.35 2.73 -4.41
CA GLU A 66 -17.81 2.84 -4.37
C GLU A 66 -18.32 3.06 -2.94
N GLU A 67 -17.89 2.24 -1.98
CA GLU A 67 -18.29 2.38 -0.57
C GLU A 67 -17.86 3.72 0.04
N SER A 68 -16.75 4.27 -0.43
CA SER A 68 -16.15 5.49 0.11
C SER A 68 -16.55 6.74 -0.69
N GLY A 69 -17.37 6.60 -1.74
CA GLY A 69 -17.75 7.69 -2.65
C GLY A 69 -16.58 8.30 -3.44
N ILE A 70 -15.46 7.59 -3.56
CA ILE A 70 -14.25 8.04 -4.27
C ILE A 70 -14.44 7.82 -5.77
N LYS A 71 -14.03 8.80 -6.58
CA LYS A 71 -14.09 8.73 -8.04
C LYS A 71 -12.78 9.21 -8.66
N GLY A 72 -12.44 8.66 -9.82
CA GLY A 72 -11.32 9.10 -10.65
C GLY A 72 -10.26 8.02 -10.88
N ILE A 73 -9.59 8.13 -12.03
CA ILE A 73 -8.62 7.12 -12.49
C ILE A 73 -7.32 7.14 -11.69
N ASN A 74 -6.95 8.32 -11.17
CA ASN A 74 -5.74 8.50 -10.36
C ASN A 74 -5.93 7.87 -8.97
N GLU A 75 -7.13 8.01 -8.42
CA GLU A 75 -7.57 7.44 -7.16
C GLU A 75 -7.60 5.91 -7.25
N LEU A 76 -8.17 5.39 -8.34
CA LEU A 76 -8.13 3.95 -8.63
C LEU A 76 -6.70 3.43 -8.67
N LYS A 77 -5.80 4.13 -9.39
CA LYS A 77 -4.39 3.75 -9.46
C LYS A 77 -3.72 3.76 -8.09
N ALA A 78 -3.92 4.80 -7.30
CA ALA A 78 -3.36 4.90 -5.96
C ALA A 78 -3.86 3.78 -5.03
N ILE A 79 -5.16 3.46 -5.08
CA ILE A 79 -5.74 2.37 -4.28
C ILE A 79 -5.19 1.01 -4.75
N LYS A 80 -5.06 0.78 -6.06
CA LYS A 80 -4.40 -0.44 -6.60
C LYS A 80 -2.95 -0.55 -6.11
N ASP A 81 -2.20 0.55 -6.10
CA ASP A 81 -0.83 0.58 -5.59
C ASP A 81 -0.77 0.25 -4.08
N PHE A 82 -1.73 0.76 -3.29
CA PHE A 82 -1.84 0.41 -1.88
C PHE A 82 -2.20 -1.06 -1.65
N ILE A 83 -3.12 -1.62 -2.45
CA ILE A 83 -3.47 -3.04 -2.36
C ILE A 83 -2.26 -3.92 -2.69
N LYS A 84 -1.49 -3.57 -3.73
CA LYS A 84 -0.25 -4.27 -4.07
C LYS A 84 0.78 -4.24 -2.93
N LYS A 85 0.85 -3.12 -2.20
CA LYS A 85 1.83 -2.92 -1.12
C LYS A 85 1.40 -3.51 0.22
N PHE A 86 0.11 -3.47 0.54
CA PHE A 86 -0.42 -3.76 1.87
C PHE A 86 -1.42 -4.92 1.91
N GLY A 87 -1.75 -5.51 0.77
CA GLY A 87 -2.68 -6.64 0.64
C GLY A 87 -4.16 -6.24 0.59
N PHE A 88 -5.03 -7.23 0.81
CA PHE A 88 -6.50 -7.13 0.67
C PHE A 88 -7.22 -6.79 1.98
N GLU A 89 -6.63 -5.92 2.80
CA GLU A 89 -7.23 -5.48 4.06
C GLU A 89 -8.04 -4.19 3.84
N LYS A 90 -9.34 -4.32 3.53
CA LYS A 90 -10.19 -3.20 3.10
C LYS A 90 -10.08 -1.94 3.98
N GLU A 91 -10.30 -2.07 5.28
CA GLU A 91 -10.31 -0.93 6.22
C GLU A 91 -8.94 -0.29 6.40
N LYS A 92 -7.88 -1.10 6.33
CA LYS A 92 -6.49 -0.62 6.33
C LYS A 92 -6.18 0.16 5.05
N ILE A 93 -6.61 -0.33 3.89
CA ILE A 93 -6.45 0.37 2.61
C ILE A 93 -7.21 1.70 2.62
N LYS A 94 -8.46 1.73 3.11
CA LYS A 94 -9.23 2.97 3.27
C LYS A 94 -8.47 3.97 4.13
N THR A 95 -8.02 3.54 5.31
CA THR A 95 -7.29 4.40 6.26
C THR A 95 -6.04 5.00 5.61
N ILE A 96 -5.20 4.15 5.01
CA ILE A 96 -3.96 4.58 4.33
C ILE A 96 -4.28 5.54 3.18
N TYR A 97 -5.30 5.25 2.38
CA TYR A 97 -5.72 6.11 1.28
C TYR A 97 -6.16 7.49 1.76
N PHE A 98 -7.01 7.57 2.79
CA PHE A 98 -7.48 8.85 3.31
C PHE A 98 -6.38 9.68 3.97
N GLU A 99 -5.46 9.04 4.70
CA GLU A 99 -4.28 9.73 5.23
C GLU A 99 -3.38 10.25 4.11
N PHE A 100 -3.13 9.44 3.09
CA PHE A 100 -2.38 9.85 1.91
C PHE A 100 -3.06 11.04 1.22
N LYS A 101 -4.39 10.96 1.00
CA LYS A 101 -5.14 12.03 0.33
C LYS A 101 -5.12 13.33 1.12
N LYS A 102 -5.29 13.26 2.44
CA LYS A 102 -5.16 14.42 3.33
C LYS A 102 -3.77 15.06 3.24
N LYS A 103 -2.71 14.25 3.17
CA LYS A 103 -1.33 14.75 3.01
C LYS A 103 -1.14 15.39 1.63
N GLU A 104 -1.65 14.74 0.58
CA GLU A 104 -1.57 15.26 -0.79
C GLU A 104 -2.30 16.60 -0.94
N ASP A 105 -3.52 16.71 -0.39
CA ASP A 105 -4.32 17.94 -0.44
C ASP A 105 -3.65 19.08 0.33
N PHE A 106 -3.07 18.78 1.50
CA PHE A 106 -2.28 19.76 2.24
C PHE A 106 -1.07 20.22 1.44
N ALA A 107 -0.33 19.29 0.84
CA ALA A 107 0.84 19.60 0.03
C ALA A 107 0.48 20.45 -1.18
N ASN A 108 -0.63 20.14 -1.88
CA ASN A 108 -1.14 20.95 -3.00
C ASN A 108 -1.45 22.38 -2.57
N LYS A 109 -2.18 22.58 -1.45
CA LYS A 109 -2.46 23.92 -0.92
C LYS A 109 -1.19 24.69 -0.58
N LEU A 110 -0.22 24.02 0.05
CA LEU A 110 1.05 24.67 0.39
C LEU A 110 1.82 25.08 -0.86
N MET A 111 1.83 24.23 -1.90
CA MET A 111 2.45 24.52 -3.19
C MET A 111 1.83 25.73 -3.87
N GLU A 112 0.50 25.85 -3.86
CA GLU A 112 -0.20 27.03 -4.38
C GLU A 112 0.22 28.30 -3.65
N GLU A 113 0.30 28.27 -2.31
CA GLU A 113 0.73 29.42 -1.50
C GLU A 113 2.16 29.89 -1.81
N VAL A 114 3.08 28.95 -2.08
CA VAL A 114 4.49 29.28 -2.34
C VAL A 114 4.82 29.38 -3.84
N GLY A 115 3.82 29.30 -4.71
CA GLY A 115 4.00 29.39 -6.16
C GLY A 115 4.77 28.21 -6.79
N MET A 116 4.76 27.04 -6.16
CA MET A 116 5.44 25.84 -6.66
C MET A 116 4.49 24.94 -7.45
N LYS A 117 5.03 24.26 -8.46
CA LYS A 117 4.30 23.25 -9.26
C LYS A 117 5.12 21.97 -9.38
N GLY A 118 4.47 20.90 -9.84
CA GLY A 118 5.11 19.64 -10.20
C GLY A 118 5.06 18.55 -9.12
N LYS A 119 5.05 17.30 -9.60
CA LYS A 119 4.95 16.09 -8.75
C LYS A 119 6.11 15.97 -7.76
N ALA A 120 7.33 16.32 -8.17
CA ALA A 120 8.52 16.23 -7.32
C ALA A 120 8.41 17.13 -6.08
N SER A 121 7.99 18.39 -6.28
CA SER A 121 7.74 19.36 -5.22
C SER A 121 6.70 18.85 -4.21
N ARG A 122 5.61 18.26 -4.71
CA ARG A 122 4.56 17.66 -3.88
C ARG A 122 5.09 16.54 -3.01
N LEU A 123 5.83 15.61 -3.61
CA LEU A 123 6.45 14.50 -2.89
C LEU A 123 7.49 14.99 -1.87
N LYS A 124 8.26 16.04 -2.19
CA LYS A 124 9.22 16.65 -1.25
C LYS A 124 8.50 17.22 -0.03
N ILE A 125 7.40 17.95 -0.23
CA ILE A 125 6.57 18.48 0.87
C ILE A 125 5.97 17.35 1.71
N MET A 126 5.40 16.33 1.08
CA MET A 126 4.85 15.17 1.81
C MET A 126 5.91 14.46 2.65
N LYS A 127 7.13 14.26 2.10
CA LYS A 127 8.26 13.70 2.87
C LYS A 127 8.65 14.59 4.05
N ILE A 128 8.68 15.91 3.86
CA ILE A 128 8.96 16.84 4.96
C ILE A 128 7.89 16.71 6.05
N MET A 129 6.61 16.60 5.67
CA MET A 129 5.51 16.39 6.61
C MET A 129 5.67 15.12 7.46
N ASP A 130 6.22 14.05 6.88
CA ASP A 130 6.50 12.81 7.63
C ASP A 130 7.53 13.02 8.75
N HIS A 131 8.39 14.03 8.64
CA HIS A 131 9.45 14.33 9.63
C HIS A 131 9.04 15.41 10.63
N VAL A 132 8.37 16.47 10.17
CA VAL A 132 8.07 17.66 11.00
C VAL A 132 6.59 17.78 11.41
N GLY A 133 5.76 16.84 10.96
CA GLY A 133 4.31 16.85 11.16
C GLY A 133 3.59 17.86 10.27
N TRP A 134 2.35 18.21 10.66
CA TRP A 134 1.43 19.04 9.87
C TRP A 134 1.60 20.56 10.10
N ASN A 135 2.68 21.00 10.75
CA ASN A 135 2.89 22.40 11.04
C ASN A 135 3.40 23.15 9.79
N ARG A 136 2.53 24.00 9.21
CA ARG A 136 2.83 24.78 7.99
C ARG A 136 4.15 25.53 8.06
N GLN A 137 4.45 26.20 9.17
CA GLN A 137 5.66 27.01 9.30
C GLN A 137 6.91 26.12 9.30
N LYS A 138 6.89 25.02 10.07
CA LYS A 138 7.99 24.05 10.08
C LYS A 138 8.24 23.45 8.71
N ILE A 139 7.18 23.14 7.97
CA ILE A 139 7.27 22.60 6.61
C ILE A 139 7.90 23.63 5.65
N LYS A 140 7.44 24.90 5.68
CA LYS A 140 8.02 25.97 4.85
C LYS A 140 9.51 26.18 5.16
N THR A 141 9.89 26.22 6.43
CA THR A 141 11.28 26.36 6.84
C THR A 141 12.14 25.17 6.38
N ALA A 142 11.65 23.93 6.55
CA ALA A 142 12.36 22.74 6.09
C ALA A 142 12.49 22.69 4.55
N LEU A 143 11.44 23.11 3.83
CA LEU A 143 11.45 23.19 2.38
C LEU A 143 12.50 24.20 1.88
N LEU A 144 12.55 25.41 2.44
CA LEU A 144 13.57 26.39 2.12
C LEU A 144 14.98 25.85 2.37
N ARG A 145 15.23 25.25 3.54
CA ARG A 145 16.53 24.63 3.85
C ARG A 145 16.92 23.54 2.87
N SER A 146 15.97 22.70 2.46
CA SER A 146 16.21 21.63 1.50
C SER A 146 16.54 22.11 0.08
N THR A 147 16.33 23.39 -0.23
CA THR A 147 16.71 24.01 -1.50
C THR A 147 18.05 24.77 -1.42
N ILE A 148 18.55 25.02 -0.21
CA ILE A 148 19.86 25.65 0.01
C ILE A 148 20.98 24.66 -0.36
N SER A 149 20.87 23.40 0.05
CA SER A 149 21.87 22.36 -0.28
C SER A 149 21.99 22.15 -1.79
N GLU A 150 20.86 22.15 -2.52
CA GLU A 150 20.83 22.06 -3.99
C GLU A 150 21.51 23.28 -4.66
N ARG A 151 21.46 24.48 -4.06
CA ARG A 151 22.13 25.69 -4.58
C ARG A 151 23.63 25.71 -4.34
N ILE A 152 24.12 25.13 -3.24
CA ILE A 152 25.55 25.12 -2.92
C ILE A 152 26.31 24.14 -3.80
N GLU A 153 25.72 22.99 -4.13
CA GLU A 153 26.34 21.99 -5.03
C GLU A 153 26.34 22.40 -6.51
N SER A 154 25.58 23.44 -6.88
CA SER A 154 25.46 23.95 -8.26
C SER A 154 26.46 25.07 -8.60
N HIS A 155 27.39 25.38 -7.69
CA HIS A 155 28.45 26.38 -7.84
C HIS A 155 29.82 25.75 -7.64
#